data_AF-N8XDD7-F1
#
_entry.id   AF-N8XDD7-F1
#
_cell.length_a   1.000
_cell.length_b   1.000
_cell.length_c   1.000
_cell.angle_alpha   90.00
_cell.angle_beta   90.00
_cell.angle_gamma   90.00
#
_symmetry.space_group_name_H-M   'P 1'
#
loop_
_entity.id
_entity.type
_entity.pdbx_description
1 polymer ?
#
loop_
_entity_poly.entity_id
_entity_poly.type
_entity_poly.pdbx_seq_one_letter_code
_entity_poly.pdbx_strand_id
1 'polypeptide(L)'
;MTTSNLYNPSGVDAYLRMKDLANIPERQPKTHTYKTGVNKGKVRVIGARPASKGIIGVSEKTIWEWVKTGAFPQPIRIGGNITVWRVSDINNWMQAQGLEG
;
A
#
# COMPACT_ATOMS: atom_id res chain seq x y z
N MET A 1 -26.44 11.61 -3.33
CA MET A 1 -25.39 12.11 -2.42
C MET A 1 -24.87 10.90 -1.66
N THR A 2 -23.85 10.22 -2.18
CA THR A 2 -23.43 8.90 -1.68
C THR A 2 -22.25 9.10 -0.72
N THR A 3 -22.54 9.32 0.56
CA THR A 3 -21.51 9.28 1.62
C THR A 3 -21.07 7.83 1.78
N SER A 4 -19.98 7.46 1.11
CA SER A 4 -19.28 6.19 1.31
C SER A 4 -18.56 6.22 2.66
N ASN A 5 -19.33 6.03 3.72
CA ASN A 5 -18.81 5.83 5.07
C ASN A 5 -18.13 4.47 5.15
N LEU A 6 -16.79 4.49 5.23
CA LEU A 6 -15.96 3.39 5.72
C LEU A 6 -16.19 3.20 7.24
N TYR A 7 -17.44 2.94 7.66
CA TYR A 7 -17.80 2.76 9.06
C TYR A 7 -17.44 1.35 9.53
N ASN A 8 -16.51 1.26 10.49
CA ASN A 8 -16.20 0.04 11.22
C ASN A 8 -17.12 -0.04 12.47
N PRO A 9 -18.13 -0.93 12.50
CA PRO A 9 -19.10 -1.00 13.60
C PRO A 9 -18.53 -1.56 14.92
N SER A 10 -17.24 -1.89 14.98
CA SER A 10 -16.63 -2.61 16.12
C SER A 10 -15.99 -1.69 17.17
N GLY A 11 -16.04 -0.36 17.00
CA GLY A 11 -15.44 0.61 17.95
C GLY A 11 -13.91 0.65 18.00
N VAL A 12 -13.22 -0.15 17.19
CA VAL A 12 -11.77 -0.14 17.04
C VAL A 12 -11.40 0.67 15.79
N ASP A 13 -10.59 1.73 15.95
CA ASP A 13 -9.99 2.44 14.82
C ASP A 13 -9.31 1.41 13.90
N ALA A 14 -9.71 1.39 12.63
CA ALA A 14 -9.07 0.54 11.65
C ALA A 14 -7.67 1.10 11.31
N TYR A 15 -6.70 0.22 11.13
CA TYR A 15 -5.33 0.58 10.77
C TYR A 15 -5.03 0.18 9.33
N LEU A 16 -4.50 1.11 8.55
CA LEU A 16 -4.05 0.89 7.18
C LEU A 16 -2.54 0.71 7.13
N ARG A 17 -2.07 -0.21 6.29
CA ARG A 17 -0.64 -0.35 5.97
C ARG A 17 -0.34 0.38 4.66
N MET A 18 0.95 0.55 4.41
CA MET A 18 1.42 1.18 3.17
C MET A 18 0.85 0.54 1.90
N LYS A 19 0.64 -0.78 1.90
CA LYS A 19 0.07 -1.53 0.76
C LYS A 19 -1.40 -1.20 0.49
N ASP A 20 -2.13 -0.74 1.49
CA ASP A 20 -3.54 -0.35 1.36
C ASP A 20 -3.66 1.10 0.85
N LEU A 21 -2.67 1.93 1.16
CA LEU A 21 -2.60 3.34 0.76
C LEU A 21 -2.04 3.54 -0.64
N ALA A 22 -0.94 2.86 -0.96
CA ALA A 22 -0.16 3.06 -2.18
C ALA A 22 -0.67 2.23 -3.37
N ASN A 23 -0.60 2.83 -4.55
CA ASN A 23 -0.66 2.12 -5.81
C ASN A 23 0.62 1.30 -6.01
N ILE A 24 0.45 0.00 -6.21
CA ILE A 24 1.52 -0.94 -6.46
C ILE A 24 1.47 -1.25 -7.96
N PRO A 25 2.39 -0.73 -8.79
CA PRO A 25 2.37 -0.97 -10.24
C PRO A 25 2.63 -2.46 -10.53
N GLU A 26 2.01 -3.04 -11.56
CA GLU A 26 2.26 -4.42 -11.94
C GLU A 26 3.76 -4.65 -12.20
N ARG A 27 4.33 -5.72 -11.62
CA ARG A 27 5.69 -6.14 -11.95
C ARG A 27 5.63 -7.47 -12.68
N GLN A 28 5.98 -7.43 -13.96
CA GLN A 28 6.08 -8.63 -14.78
C GLN A 28 7.10 -9.61 -14.17
N PRO A 29 6.80 -10.92 -14.14
CA PRO A 29 7.71 -11.92 -13.62
C PRO A 29 8.99 -12.00 -14.44
N LYS A 30 10.13 -12.16 -13.75
CA LYS A 30 11.37 -12.58 -14.40
C LYS A 30 11.48 -14.10 -14.33
N THR A 31 11.58 -14.73 -15.49
CA THR A 31 11.79 -16.17 -15.61
C THR A 31 13.27 -16.50 -15.44
N HIS A 32 13.61 -17.36 -14.48
CA HIS A 32 14.92 -17.98 -14.35
C HIS A 32 14.84 -19.44 -14.83
N THR A 33 15.48 -19.72 -15.97
CA THR A 33 15.62 -21.07 -16.51
C THR A 33 16.94 -21.69 -16.05
N TYR A 34 16.87 -22.81 -15.34
CA TYR A 34 18.06 -23.55 -14.94
C TYR A 34 18.67 -24.29 -16.13
N LYS A 35 19.94 -24.00 -16.43
CA LYS A 35 20.62 -24.46 -17.65
C LYS A 35 21.33 -25.81 -17.50
N THR A 36 21.61 -26.27 -16.27
CA THR A 36 22.44 -27.45 -15.98
C THR A 36 21.96 -28.22 -14.74
N GLY A 37 22.37 -29.49 -14.62
CA GLY A 37 22.05 -30.37 -13.48
C GLY A 37 20.67 -31.02 -13.53
N VAL A 38 20.26 -31.68 -12.43
CA VAL A 38 18.97 -32.40 -12.27
C VAL A 38 17.74 -31.50 -12.49
N ASN A 39 17.91 -30.18 -12.41
CA ASN A 39 16.86 -29.18 -12.64
C ASN A 39 16.91 -28.55 -14.05
N LYS A 40 17.73 -29.07 -14.97
CA LYS A 40 17.81 -28.58 -16.36
C LYS A 40 16.41 -28.59 -16.99
N GLY A 41 15.93 -27.41 -17.39
CA GLY A 41 14.58 -27.23 -17.95
C GLY A 41 13.50 -26.76 -16.96
N LYS A 42 13.76 -26.71 -15.65
CA LYS A 42 12.85 -26.06 -14.70
C LYS A 42 12.93 -24.53 -14.87
N VAL A 43 11.75 -23.93 -14.98
CA VAL A 43 11.54 -22.48 -14.96
C VAL A 43 11.06 -22.08 -13.57
N ARG A 44 11.76 -21.16 -12.92
CA ARG A 44 11.22 -20.45 -11.74
C ARG A 44 10.78 -19.05 -12.15
N VAL A 45 9.51 -18.78 -11.91
CA VAL A 45 8.90 -17.45 -12.01
C VAL A 45 9.24 -16.72 -10.72
N ILE A 46 10.10 -15.68 -10.81
CA ILE A 46 10.53 -14.90 -9.65
C ILE A 46 9.96 -13.48 -9.76
N GLY A 47 9.34 -13.02 -8.68
CA GLY A 47 9.00 -11.60 -8.50
C GLY A 47 7.73 -11.10 -9.21
N ALA A 48 6.84 -12.00 -9.65
CA ALA A 48 5.51 -11.60 -10.11
C ALA A 48 4.71 -10.98 -8.95
N ARG A 49 4.17 -9.78 -9.16
CA ARG A 49 3.17 -9.17 -8.27
C ARG A 49 2.12 -8.41 -9.10
N PRO A 50 0.82 -8.63 -8.84
CA PRO A 50 -0.26 -7.95 -9.56
C PRO A 50 -0.31 -6.46 -9.24
N ALA A 51 -0.90 -5.65 -10.13
CA ALA A 51 -1.21 -4.27 -9.83
C ALA A 51 -2.26 -4.19 -8.71
N SER A 52 -2.09 -3.27 -7.77
CA SER A 52 -3.11 -2.96 -6.76
C SER A 52 -3.34 -1.46 -6.70
N LYS A 53 -4.61 -1.04 -6.77
CA LYS A 53 -5.00 0.36 -6.66
C LYS A 53 -5.19 0.70 -5.18
N GLY A 54 -4.22 1.38 -4.57
CA GLY A 54 -4.34 1.89 -3.21
C GLY A 54 -5.32 3.06 -3.12
N ILE A 55 -5.79 3.36 -1.91
CA ILE A 55 -6.83 4.38 -1.64
C ILE A 55 -6.45 5.76 -2.19
N ILE A 56 -5.16 6.12 -2.11
CA ILE A 56 -4.66 7.45 -2.52
C ILE A 56 -4.22 7.45 -4.00
N GLY A 57 -4.01 6.28 -4.60
CA GLY A 57 -3.62 6.16 -6.01
C GLY A 57 -2.17 6.56 -6.34
N VAL A 58 -1.35 6.93 -5.36
CA VAL A 58 0.06 7.32 -5.53
C VAL A 58 1.03 6.20 -5.16
N SER A 59 2.29 6.28 -5.59
CA SER A 59 3.30 5.27 -5.25
C SER A 59 3.70 5.32 -3.77
N GLU A 60 4.19 4.20 -3.22
CA GLU A 60 4.71 4.12 -1.84
C GLU A 60 5.80 5.17 -1.57
N LYS A 61 6.67 5.41 -2.56
CA LYS A 61 7.74 6.41 -2.46
C LYS A 61 7.16 7.81 -2.25
N THR A 62 6.12 8.15 -3.00
CA THR A 62 5.43 9.45 -2.89
C THR A 62 4.83 9.65 -1.50
N ILE A 63 4.21 8.61 -0.93
CA ILE A 63 3.66 8.68 0.43
C ILE A 63 4.78 8.92 1.45
N TRP A 64 5.90 8.20 1.34
CA TRP A 64 7.05 8.41 2.22
C TRP A 64 7.66 9.82 2.08
N GLU A 65 7.69 10.37 0.87
CA GLU A 65 8.11 11.75 0.65
C GLU A 65 7.17 12.73 1.36
N TRP A 66 5.85 12.54 1.26
CA TRP A 66 4.89 13.38 1.99
C TRP A 66 4.96 13.22 3.51
N VAL A 67 5.20 12.01 4.01
CA VAL A 67 5.47 11.78 5.45
C VAL A 67 6.72 12.56 5.88
N LYS A 68 7.77 12.56 5.05
CA LYS A 68 9.02 13.27 5.33
C LYS A 68 8.84 14.80 5.27
N THR A 69 8.02 15.30 4.35
CA THR A 69 7.72 16.74 4.25
C THR A 69 6.66 17.21 5.25
N GLY A 70 6.01 16.31 5.99
CA GLY A 70 4.92 16.63 6.91
C GLY A 70 3.58 16.89 6.22
N ALA A 71 3.50 16.62 4.91
CA ALA A 71 2.27 16.77 4.12
C ALA A 71 1.33 15.56 4.26
N PHE A 72 1.73 14.47 4.93
CA PHE A 72 0.92 13.28 5.18
C PHE A 72 0.94 12.89 6.67
N PRO A 73 -0.10 12.21 7.20
CA PRO A 73 -0.12 11.79 8.60
C PRO A 73 1.10 10.94 8.97
N GLN A 74 1.62 11.17 10.18
CA GLN A 74 2.78 10.41 10.65
C GLN A 74 2.39 8.94 10.90
N PRO A 75 3.23 7.99 10.49
CA PRO A 75 2.97 6.59 10.74
C PRO A 75 3.09 6.23 12.22
N ILE A 76 2.27 5.27 12.65
CA ILE A 76 2.32 4.62 13.96
C ILE A 76 3.07 3.29 13.81
N ARG A 77 4.07 3.06 14.67
CA ARG A 77 4.80 1.79 14.74
C ARG A 77 4.20 0.95 15.88
N ILE A 78 3.56 -0.17 15.53
CA ILE A 78 2.91 -1.04 16.53
C ILE A 78 3.89 -2.09 17.09
N GLY A 79 4.97 -2.37 16.35
CA GLY A 79 6.04 -3.28 16.81
C GLY A 79 6.87 -3.82 15.65
N GLY A 80 8.13 -4.16 15.92
CA GLY A 80 9.06 -4.65 14.91
C GLY A 80 9.18 -3.72 13.69
N ASN A 81 9.09 -4.30 12.48
CA ASN A 81 9.17 -3.58 11.20
C ASN A 81 7.77 -3.25 10.61
N ILE A 82 6.75 -3.14 11.47
CA ILE A 82 5.37 -2.88 11.06
C ILE A 82 5.01 -1.42 11.31
N THR A 83 4.61 -0.76 10.22
CA THR A 83 4.22 0.64 10.17
C THR A 83 2.78 0.73 9.67
N VAL A 84 1.93 1.47 10.38
CA VAL A 84 0.51 1.66 10.04
C VAL A 84 0.07 3.11 10.17
N TRP A 85 -1.10 3.43 9.63
CA TRP A 85 -1.80 4.70 9.80
C TRP A 85 -3.22 4.44 10.30
N ARG A 86 -3.79 5.36 11.09
CA ARG A 86 -5.21 5.27 11.46
C ARG A 86 -6.07 5.68 10.28
N VAL A 87 -7.16 4.96 10.04
CA VAL A 87 -8.14 5.33 9.00
C VAL A 87 -8.69 6.75 9.24
N SER A 88 -8.93 7.12 10.50
CA SER A 88 -9.39 8.46 10.89
C SER A 88 -8.43 9.57 10.45
N ASP A 89 -7.13 9.41 10.71
CA ASP A 89 -6.11 10.37 10.29
C ASP A 89 -6.03 10.51 8.76
N ILE A 90 -6.14 9.40 8.03
CA ILE A 90 -6.14 9.41 6.57
C ILE A 90 -7.40 10.09 6.03
N ASN A 91 -8.58 9.81 6.59
CA ASN A 91 -9.82 10.47 6.19
C ASN A 91 -9.76 11.99 6.42
N ASN A 92 -9.28 12.42 7.59
CA ASN A 92 -9.09 13.84 7.89
C ASN A 92 -8.11 14.49 6.92
N TRP A 93 -7.03 13.79 6.56
CA TRP A 93 -6.07 14.27 5.57
C TRP A 93 -6.68 14.37 4.16
N MET A 94 -7.43 13.37 3.71
CA MET A 94 -8.10 13.40 2.40
C MET A 94 -9.09 14.56 2.33
N GLN A 95 -9.83 14.80 3.42
CA GLN A 95 -10.74 15.95 3.52
C GLN A 95 -9.99 17.27 3.48
N ALA A 96 -8.85 17.39 4.16
CA ALA A 96 -8.00 18.58 4.13
C ALA A 96 -7.38 18.85 2.73
N GLN A 97 -7.13 17.81 1.94
CA GLN A 97 -6.64 17.93 0.56
C GLN A 97 -7.74 18.25 -0.45
N GLY A 98 -9.02 18.25 -0.05
CA GLY A 98 -10.14 18.44 -0.98
C GLY A 98 -10.31 17.29 -1.98
N LEU A 99 -9.86 16.08 -1.62
CA LEU A 99 -10.01 14.85 -2.41
C LEU A 99 -11.45 14.29 -2.37
N GLU A 100 -12.45 15.17 -2.25
CA GLU A 100 -13.86 14.85 -2.48
C GLU A 100 -14.18 15.08 -3.96
N GLY A 101 -14.21 13.97 -4.72
CA GLY A 101 -14.57 13.96 -6.14
C GLY A 101 -14.57 12.55 -6.72
#